data_AF-A0A969BJH5-F1
#
_entry.id   AF-A0A969BJH5-F1
#
_cell.length_a   1.000
_cell.length_b   1.000
_cell.length_c   1.000
_cell.angle_alpha   90.00
_cell.angle_beta   90.00
_cell.angle_gamma   90.00
#
_symmetry.space_group_name_H-M   'P 1'
#
loop_
_entity.id
_entity.type
_entity.pdbx_description
1 polymer ?
#
loop_
_entity_poly.entity_id
_entity_poly.type
_entity_poly.pdbx_seq_one_letter_code
_entity_poly.pdbx_strand_id
1 'polypeptide(L)' 'MDLSPEDQAAYVTAMHEEALKAEGGERPFIMQMKELTMLGYFTSEAGATQVLQYEAVPGAYHGCIPLSEAGNGKTWATS' A
#
# COMPACT_ATOMS: atom_id res chain seq x y z
N MET A 1 7.61 28.72 -4.73
CA MET A 1 7.57 27.40 -5.40
C MET A 1 6.36 26.72 -4.80
N ASP A 2 5.16 27.28 -5.03
CA ASP A 2 3.99 27.01 -4.21
C ASP A 2 2.79 26.84 -5.14
N LEU A 3 2.67 25.62 -5.67
CA LEU A 3 1.46 25.16 -6.34
C LEU A 3 0.35 25.00 -5.29
N SER A 4 -0.91 25.23 -5.67
CA SER A 4 -2.03 24.92 -4.77
C SER A 4 -2.06 23.43 -4.43
N PRO A 5 -2.65 23.00 -3.30
CA PRO A 5 -2.75 21.57 -2.98
C PRO A 5 -3.45 20.76 -4.09
N GLU A 6 -4.41 21.37 -4.79
CA GLU A 6 -5.11 20.76 -5.92
C GLU A 6 -4.16 20.56 -7.11
N ASP A 7 -3.37 21.59 -7.46
CA ASP A 7 -2.39 21.50 -8.54
C ASP A 7 -1.27 20.50 -8.24
N GLN A 8 -0.86 20.39 -6.96
CA GLN A 8 0.12 19.39 -6.53
C GLN A 8 -0.40 17.96 -6.73
N ALA A 9 -1.66 17.71 -6.32
CA ALA A 9 -2.29 16.41 -6.50
C ALA A 9 -2.47 16.08 -7.99
N ALA A 10 -2.90 17.05 -8.79
CA ALA A 10 -3.05 16.89 -10.23
C ALA A 10 -1.72 16.54 -10.91
N TYR A 11 -0.64 17.23 -10.55
CA TYR A 11 0.70 16.98 -11.10
C TYR A 11 1.20 15.55 -10.78
N VAL A 12 1.13 15.14 -9.51
CA VAL A 12 1.58 13.79 -9.11
C VAL A 12 0.73 12.70 -9.75
N THR A 13 -0.58 12.94 -9.91
CA THR A 13 -1.50 12.01 -10.57
C THR A 13 -1.13 11.84 -12.04
N ALA A 14 -0.89 12.93 -12.77
CA ALA A 14 -0.45 12.87 -14.16
C ALA A 14 0.86 12.08 -14.32
N MET A 15 1.87 12.34 -13.46
CA MET A 15 3.12 11.56 -13.46
C MET A 15 2.88 10.08 -13.21
N HIS A 16 1.97 9.73 -12.28
CA HIS A 16 1.65 8.34 -11.98
C HIS A 16 0.98 7.64 -13.18
N GLU A 17 0.02 8.30 -13.83
CA GLU A 17 -0.67 7.76 -15.00
C GLU A 17 0.26 7.54 -16.20
N GLU A 18 1.22 8.43 -16.41
CA GLU A 18 2.27 8.24 -17.42
C GLU A 18 3.17 7.07 -17.05
N ALA A 19 3.58 6.96 -15.79
CA ALA A 19 4.44 5.87 -15.32
C ALA A 19 3.79 4.48 -15.46
N LEU A 20 2.46 4.38 -15.36
CA LEU A 20 1.72 3.12 -15.56
C LEU A 20 1.78 2.62 -17.01
N LYS A 21 2.03 3.50 -17.98
CA LYS A 21 2.11 3.17 -19.42
C LYS A 21 3.54 2.84 -19.86
N ALA A 22 4.53 3.03 -18.99
CA ALA A 22 5.92 2.77 -19.34
C ALA A 22 6.18 1.27 -19.48
N GLU A 23 6.65 0.84 -20.65
CA GLU A 23 7.04 -0.54 -20.92
C GLU A 23 8.56 -0.63 -21.10
N GLY A 24 9.22 -1.45 -20.27
CA GLY A 24 10.68 -1.62 -20.28
C GLY A 24 11.46 -0.43 -19.73
N GLY A 25 12.76 -0.63 -19.46
CA GLY A 25 13.66 0.42 -18.95
C GLY A 25 13.68 0.58 -17.42
N GLU A 26 14.26 1.69 -16.95
CA GLU A 26 14.35 2.01 -15.52
C GLU A 26 12.98 2.39 -14.94
N ARG A 27 12.74 1.95 -13.69
CA ARG A 27 11.45 2.18 -13.03
C ARG A 27 11.24 3.69 -12.78
N PRO A 28 10.12 4.29 -13.20
CA PRO A 28 9.88 5.72 -12.98
C PRO A 28 9.97 6.11 -11.50
N PHE A 29 10.59 7.27 -11.22
CA PHE A 29 10.80 7.75 -9.85
C PHE A 29 9.52 7.77 -8.99
N ILE A 30 8.40 8.20 -9.58
CA ILE A 30 7.12 8.25 -8.88
C ILE A 30 6.65 6.87 -8.41
N MET A 31 6.95 5.81 -9.18
CA MET A 31 6.63 4.44 -8.79
C MET A 31 7.53 3.97 -7.64
N GLN A 32 8.83 4.25 -7.72
CA GLN A 32 9.77 3.92 -6.64
C GLN A 32 9.38 4.60 -5.32
N MET A 33 9.03 5.89 -5.36
CA MET A 33 8.57 6.65 -4.19
C MET A 33 7.26 6.10 -3.63
N LYS A 34 6.31 5.76 -4.50
CA LYS A 34 5.03 5.17 -4.09
C LYS A 34 5.25 3.82 -3.41
N GLU A 35 6.13 2.99 -3.94
CA GLU A 35 6.46 1.68 -3.35
C GLU A 35 7.11 1.81 -1.99
N LEU A 36 8.11 2.69 -1.84
CA LEU A 36 8.76 2.92 -0.56
C LEU A 36 7.78 3.46 0.48
N THR A 37 6.86 4.33 0.06
CA THR A 37 5.80 4.87 0.91
C THR A 37 4.83 3.79 1.35
N MET A 38 4.37 2.94 0.43
CA MET A 38 3.49 1.81 0.73
C MET A 38 4.18 0.81 1.67
N LEU A 39 5.44 0.49 1.40
CA LEU A 39 6.25 -0.37 2.28
C LEU A 39 6.30 0.21 3.70
N GLY A 40 6.74 1.46 3.84
CA GLY A 40 6.84 2.12 5.14
C GLY A 40 5.50 2.16 5.87
N TYR A 41 4.41 2.50 5.16
CA TYR A 41 3.07 2.56 5.74
C TYR A 41 2.58 1.19 6.22
N PHE A 42 2.66 0.15 5.39
CA PHE A 42 2.17 -1.18 5.78
C PHE A 42 3.06 -1.92 6.78
N THR A 43 4.30 -1.45 7.00
CA THR A 43 5.15 -1.88 8.12
C THR A 43 5.04 -1.02 9.37
N SER A 44 4.32 0.10 9.31
CA SER A 44 4.09 0.97 10.47
C SER A 44 3.01 0.41 11.38
N GLU A 45 2.97 0.87 12.64
CA GLU A 45 1.91 0.49 13.59
C GLU A 45 0.51 0.79 13.05
N ALA A 46 0.31 1.98 12.47
CA ALA A 46 -1.00 2.37 11.93
C ALA A 46 -1.42 1.48 10.77
N GLY A 47 -0.53 1.21 9.82
CA GLY A 47 -0.83 0.31 8.70
C GLY A 47 -1.10 -1.13 9.15
N ALA A 48 -0.30 -1.65 10.08
CA ALA A 48 -0.38 -3.02 10.57
C ALA A 48 -1.62 -3.29 11.44
N THR A 49 -2.11 -2.29 12.18
CA THR A 49 -3.21 -2.47 13.16
C THR A 49 -4.56 -1.91 12.70
N GLN A 50 -4.56 -0.84 11.90
CA GLN A 50 -5.79 -0.17 11.49
C GLN A 50 -6.28 -0.62 10.11
N VAL A 51 -5.35 -0.85 9.17
CA VAL A 51 -5.69 -1.29 7.81
C VAL A 51 -5.58 -2.82 7.71
N LEU A 52 -4.45 -3.36 8.15
CA LEU A 52 -4.22 -4.79 8.28
C LEU A 52 -4.61 -5.25 9.69
N GLN A 53 -4.49 -6.56 9.91
CA GLN A 53 -4.57 -7.14 11.24
C GLN A 53 -3.19 -7.64 11.67
N TYR A 54 -2.77 -7.23 12.84
CA TYR A 54 -1.53 -7.66 13.47
C TYR A 54 -1.86 -8.57 14.64
N GLU A 55 -1.28 -9.77 14.63
CA GLU A 55 -1.31 -10.71 15.75
C GLU A 55 0.13 -11.13 16.05
N ALA A 56 0.64 -10.76 17.22
CA ALA A 56 2.03 -11.00 17.57
C ALA A 56 2.39 -12.50 17.65
N VAL A 57 1.41 -13.35 17.97
CA VAL A 57 1.57 -14.80 18.05
C VAL A 57 0.39 -15.45 17.33
N PRO A 58 0.54 -15.83 16.05
CA PRO A 58 -0.54 -16.44 15.29
C PRO A 58 -1.06 -17.73 15.92
N GLY A 59 -2.40 -17.87 15.93
CA GLY A 59 -3.08 -19.08 16.39
C GLY A 59 -3.10 -20.22 15.37
N ALA A 60 -4.17 -21.02 15.39
CA ALA A 60 -4.35 -22.12 14.45
C ALA A 60 -4.55 -21.61 13.01
N TYR A 61 -3.94 -22.29 12.03
CA TYR A 61 -4.12 -21.98 10.62
C TYR A 61 -5.43 -22.57 10.07
N HIS A 62 -6.29 -21.70 9.55
CA HIS A 62 -7.54 -22.06 8.89
C HIS A 62 -7.49 -21.66 7.42
N GLY A 63 -7.16 -22.60 6.54
CA GLY A 63 -7.12 -22.37 5.10
C GLY A 63 -8.51 -22.32 4.46
N CYS A 64 -8.62 -21.62 3.33
CA CYS A 64 -9.81 -21.60 2.46
C CYS A 64 -11.11 -21.08 3.11
N ILE A 65 -11.02 -20.30 4.18
CA ILE A 65 -12.16 -19.59 4.76
C ILE A 65 -12.43 -18.27 4.02
N PRO A 66 -13.68 -17.76 3.98
CA PRO A 66 -13.98 -16.42 3.46
C PRO A 66 -13.19 -15.33 4.19
N LEU A 67 -12.75 -14.29 3.49
CA LEU A 67 -12.01 -13.16 4.11
C LEU A 67 -12.81 -12.47 5.22
N SER A 68 -14.14 -12.44 5.12
CA SER A 68 -15.02 -11.90 6.17
C SER A 68 -14.88 -12.65 7.50
N GLU A 69 -14.54 -13.93 7.46
CA GLU A 69 -14.30 -14.77 8.63
C GLU A 69 -12.82 -14.77 9.02
N ALA A 70 -11.92 -14.62 8.05
CA ALA A 70 -10.50 -14.44 8.29
C ALA A 70 -10.23 -13.05 8.87
N GLY A 71 -10.11 -13.00 10.19
CA GLY A 71 -9.48 -11.85 10.83
C GLY A 71 -10.20 -10.53 10.61
N ASN A 72 -11.50 -10.58 10.91
CA ASN A 72 -12.41 -9.45 10.92
C ASN A 72 -12.51 -8.71 9.56
N GLY A 73 -12.37 -9.43 8.44
CA GLY A 73 -12.53 -8.85 7.10
C GLY A 73 -11.28 -8.13 6.58
N LYS A 74 -10.12 -8.32 7.20
CA LYS A 74 -8.84 -7.69 6.81
C LYS A 74 -7.81 -8.74 6.44
N THR A 75 -6.78 -8.36 5.71
CA THR A 75 -5.62 -9.23 5.46
C THR A 75 -4.58 -9.11 6.57
N TRP A 76 -3.79 -10.17 6.78
CA TRP A 76 -2.75 -10.23 7.81
C TRP A 76 -1.56 -9.30 7.52
N ALA A 77 -1.01 -8.70 8.56
CA ALA A 77 0.15 -7.81 8.49
C ALA A 77 1.47 -8.59 8.32
N THR A 78 1.53 -9.81 8.84
CA THR A 78 2.68 -10.71 8.74
C THR A 78 2.26 -12.01 8.09
N SER A 79 3.02 -12.44 7.09
CA SER A 79 2.88 -13.72 6.39
C SER A 79 3.52 -14.86 7.16
#